data_AF-A0A7C5K6T0-F1
#
_entry.id   AF-A0A7C5K6T0-F1
#
_cell.length_a   1.000
_cell.length_b   1.000
_cell.length_c   1.000
_cell.angle_alpha   90.00
_cell.angle_beta   90.00
_cell.angle_gamma   90.00
#
_symmetry.space_group_name_H-M   'P 1'
#
loop_
_entity.id
_entity.type
_entity.pdbx_description
1 polymer ?
#
loop_
_entity_poly.entity_id
_entity_poly.type
_entity_poly.pdbx_seq_one_letter_code
_entity_poly.pdbx_strand_id
1 'polypeptide(L)'
;MDAASKLRWLLPSLTQWLWLVLLLVLLSPPWRSAMVNSDGDALFHWRVGTWMLQHREILRQDVFSHTRCGAPIISKEWLAELIFAGSGELLGFYGLVAVTALLLATTFALLHRQLLRAGNDPLV
;
A
#
# COMPACT_ATOMS: atom_id res chain seq x y z
N MET A 1 -20.97 13.34 34.85
CA MET A 1 -20.06 12.61 33.95
C MET A 1 -18.67 13.19 34.13
N ASP A 2 -17.75 12.39 34.66
CA ASP A 2 -16.42 12.82 35.09
C ASP A 2 -15.58 13.29 33.89
N ALA A 3 -14.80 14.37 34.02
CA ALA A 3 -14.02 14.93 32.89
C ALA A 3 -13.05 13.90 32.29
N ALA A 4 -12.53 13.00 33.13
CA ALA A 4 -11.68 11.87 32.75
C ALA A 4 -12.39 10.85 31.83
N SER A 5 -13.71 10.69 31.94
CA SER A 5 -14.50 9.78 31.10
C SER A 5 -14.66 10.30 29.67
N LYS A 6 -14.82 11.62 29.50
CA LYS A 6 -14.90 12.27 28.18
C LYS A 6 -13.56 12.25 27.45
N LEU A 7 -12.44 12.37 28.18
CA LEU A 7 -11.09 12.37 27.62
C LEU A 7 -10.73 11.02 26.97
N ARG A 8 -11.22 9.89 27.51
CA ARG A 8 -10.99 8.55 26.95
C ARG A 8 -11.64 8.33 25.58
N TRP A 9 -12.70 9.06 25.25
CA TRP A 9 -13.32 9.02 23.92
C TRP A 9 -12.59 9.87 22.88
N LEU A 10 -11.72 10.78 23.33
CA LEU A 10 -10.94 11.67 22.46
C LEU A 10 -9.55 11.09 22.14
N LEU A 11 -9.09 10.09 22.89
CA LEU A 11 -7.80 9.47 22.69
C LEU A 11 -7.92 8.28 21.73
N PRO A 12 -7.07 8.20 20.69
CA PRO A 12 -7.02 7.03 19.83
C PRO A 12 -6.70 5.76 20.64
N SER A 13 -7.34 4.66 20.30
CA SER A 13 -6.96 3.32 20.78
C SER A 13 -5.52 2.99 20.40
N LEU A 14 -4.90 2.03 21.11
CA LEU A 14 -3.55 1.55 20.77
C LEU A 14 -3.44 1.11 19.30
N THR A 15 -4.48 0.46 18.76
CA THR A 15 -4.54 0.08 17.33
C THR A 15 -4.48 1.30 16.41
N GLN A 16 -5.17 2.39 16.76
CA GLN A 16 -5.14 3.63 15.97
C GLN A 16 -3.80 4.34 16.08
N TRP A 17 -3.17 4.34 17.26
CA TRP A 17 -1.81 4.85 17.43
C TRP A 17 -0.79 4.03 16.62
N LEU A 18 -0.86 2.70 16.70
CA LEU A 18 -0.04 1.80 15.89
C LEU A 18 -0.19 2.11 14.40
N TRP A 19 -1.43 2.21 13.91
CA TRP A 19 -1.72 2.55 12.52
C TRP A 19 -1.12 3.89 12.12
N LEU A 20 -1.34 4.93 12.93
CA LEU A 20 -0.88 6.29 12.65
C LEU A 20 0.65 6.38 12.64
N VAL A 21 1.32 5.78 13.65
CA VAL A 21 2.78 5.77 13.74
C VAL A 21 3.38 5.01 12.56
N LEU A 22 2.87 3.83 12.22
CA LEU A 22 3.35 3.08 11.05
C LEU A 22 3.17 3.88 9.76
N LEU A 23 2.02 4.49 9.56
CA LEU A 23 1.76 5.31 8.38
C LEU A 23 2.76 6.48 8.29
N LEU A 24 2.95 7.23 9.37
CA LEU A 24 3.89 8.37 9.39
C LEU A 24 5.34 7.94 9.19
N VAL A 25 5.75 6.81 9.78
CA VAL A 25 7.09 6.25 9.59
C VAL A 25 7.29 5.83 8.13
N LEU A 26 6.34 5.12 7.52
CA LEU A 26 6.44 4.68 6.12
C LEU A 26 6.45 5.86 5.13
N LEU A 27 5.76 6.95 5.45
CA LEU A 27 5.78 8.19 4.65
C LEU A 27 7.05 9.03 4.85
N SER A 28 7.90 8.71 5.83
CA SER A 28 9.14 9.45 6.08
C SER A 28 10.22 9.16 5.03
N PRO A 29 11.20 10.07 4.80
CA PRO A 29 12.17 9.98 3.71
C PRO A 29 12.92 8.65 3.52
N PRO A 30 13.50 8.00 4.55
CA PRO A 30 14.24 6.76 4.31
C PRO A 30 13.32 5.65 3.81
N TRP A 31 12.12 5.52 4.39
CA TRP A 31 11.16 4.46 4.05
C TRP A 31 10.46 4.72 2.72
N ARG A 32 9.96 5.94 2.46
CA ARG A 32 9.33 6.25 1.18
C ARG A 32 10.28 6.06 -0.01
N SER A 33 11.57 6.33 0.19
CA SER A 33 12.58 6.17 -0.86
C SER A 33 12.89 4.70 -1.10
N ALA A 34 12.97 3.90 -0.03
CA ALA A 34 13.14 2.45 -0.11
C ALA A 34 11.97 1.74 -0.80
N MET A 35 10.73 2.17 -0.55
CA MET A 35 9.54 1.57 -1.20
C MET A 35 9.51 1.78 -2.73
N VAL A 36 10.23 2.77 -3.26
CA VAL A 36 10.28 3.04 -4.70
C VAL A 36 11.51 2.41 -5.36
N ASN A 37 12.65 2.35 -4.65
CA ASN A 37 13.96 2.06 -5.26
C ASN A 37 14.63 0.77 -4.76
N SER A 38 13.93 -0.08 -4.01
CA SER A 38 14.55 -1.28 -3.42
C SER A 38 14.87 -2.37 -4.45
N ASP A 39 14.00 -2.59 -5.43
CA ASP A 39 14.13 -3.63 -6.46
C ASP A 39 13.97 -3.10 -7.91
N GLY A 40 13.39 -1.91 -8.08
CA GLY A 40 13.13 -1.30 -9.38
C GLY A 40 11.75 -1.63 -9.97
N ASP A 41 10.94 -2.45 -9.29
CA ASP A 41 9.66 -2.93 -9.82
C ASP A 41 8.57 -1.87 -9.77
N ALA A 42 8.67 -0.87 -8.88
CA ALA A 42 7.67 0.19 -8.73
C ALA A 42 7.35 0.92 -10.05
N LEU A 43 8.38 1.22 -10.86
CA LEU A 43 8.17 1.87 -12.16
C LEU A 43 7.57 0.89 -13.19
N PHE A 44 7.96 -0.38 -13.13
CA PHE A 44 7.41 -1.41 -14.00
C PHE A 44 5.92 -1.61 -13.76
N HIS A 45 5.48 -1.78 -12.52
CA HIS A 45 4.07 -1.93 -12.18
C HIS A 45 3.23 -0.70 -12.54
N TRP A 46 3.77 0.52 -12.33
CA TRP A 46 3.11 1.73 -12.81
C TRP A 46 2.95 1.70 -14.33
N ARG A 47 4.02 1.38 -15.07
CA ARG A 47 3.98 1.34 -16.53
C ARG A 47 2.99 0.30 -17.07
N VAL A 48 3.00 -0.92 -16.51
CA VAL A 48 2.07 -2.00 -16.88
C VAL A 48 0.63 -1.59 -16.61
N GLY A 49 0.36 -1.01 -15.43
CA GLY A 49 -0.95 -0.49 -15.08
C GLY A 49 -1.44 0.63 -16.01
N THR A 50 -0.58 1.60 -16.33
CA THR A 50 -0.91 2.69 -17.25
C THR A 50 -1.22 2.15 -18.64
N TRP A 51 -0.47 1.14 -19.11
CA TRP A 51 -0.78 0.45 -20.37
C TRP A 51 -2.16 -0.20 -20.33
N MET A 52 -2.49 -0.93 -19.25
CA MET A 52 -3.81 -1.58 -19.10
C MET A 52 -4.96 -0.57 -19.08
N LEU A 53 -4.79 0.57 -18.39
CA LEU A 53 -5.79 1.66 -18.38
C LEU A 53 -5.99 2.27 -19.78
N GLN A 54 -4.89 2.50 -20.52
CA GLN A 54 -4.93 3.07 -21.87
C GLN A 54 -5.62 2.15 -22.88
N HIS A 55 -5.34 0.85 -22.81
CA HIS A 55 -5.88 -0.14 -23.75
C HIS A 55 -7.24 -0.70 -23.31
N ARG A 56 -7.64 -0.44 -22.07
CA ARG A 56 -8.85 -1.00 -21.45
C ARG A 56 -8.89 -2.54 -21.50
N GLU A 57 -7.72 -3.14 -21.36
CA GLU A 57 -7.52 -4.59 -21.41
C GLU A 57 -6.49 -5.00 -20.35
N ILE A 58 -6.66 -6.20 -19.79
CA ILE A 58 -5.64 -6.84 -18.98
C ILE A 58 -4.49 -7.31 -19.89
N LEU A 59 -3.25 -6.98 -19.55
CA LEU A 59 -2.08 -7.38 -20.33
C LEU A 59 -1.98 -8.92 -20.40
N ARG A 60 -1.99 -9.48 -21.60
CA ARG A 60 -1.92 -10.95 -21.81
C ARG A 60 -0.67 -11.39 -22.56
N GLN A 61 0.02 -10.44 -23.16
CA GLN A 61 1.26 -10.65 -23.89
C GLN A 61 2.30 -9.67 -23.38
N ASP A 62 3.55 -10.10 -23.34
CA ASP A 62 4.65 -9.25 -22.94
C ASP A 62 4.91 -8.18 -24.01
N VAL A 63 4.83 -6.91 -23.64
CA VAL A 63 5.09 -5.77 -24.52
C VAL A 63 6.30 -4.94 -24.07
N PHE A 64 6.91 -5.28 -22.93
CA PHE A 64 7.97 -4.48 -22.30
C PHE A 64 9.33 -5.18 -22.34
N SER A 65 9.36 -6.52 -22.34
CA SER A 65 10.61 -7.27 -22.37
C SER A 65 11.28 -7.21 -23.74
N HIS A 66 12.56 -6.85 -23.72
CA HIS A 66 13.41 -6.84 -24.91
C HIS A 66 13.55 -8.21 -25.58
N THR A 67 13.63 -9.30 -24.79
CA THR A 67 13.93 -10.65 -25.30
C THR A 67 12.71 -11.56 -25.47
N ARG A 68 11.53 -11.13 -24.98
CA ARG A 68 10.33 -11.97 -24.88
C ARG A 68 9.05 -11.25 -25.35
N CYS A 69 9.19 -10.17 -26.12
CA CYS A 69 8.07 -9.45 -26.69
C CYS A 69 7.13 -10.41 -27.46
N GLY A 70 5.83 -10.30 -27.20
CA GLY A 70 4.77 -11.15 -27.74
C GLY A 70 4.54 -12.48 -27.00
N ALA A 71 5.41 -12.86 -26.05
CA ALA A 71 5.21 -14.08 -25.27
C ALA A 71 3.97 -13.95 -24.35
N PRO A 72 3.20 -15.03 -24.13
CA PRO A 72 2.07 -14.98 -23.22
C PRO A 72 2.52 -14.71 -21.78
N ILE A 73 1.78 -13.87 -21.07
CA ILE A 73 1.99 -13.59 -19.64
C ILE A 73 0.70 -13.81 -18.85
N ILE A 74 0.87 -14.11 -17.55
CA ILE A 74 -0.22 -14.14 -16.59
C ILE A 74 -0.10 -12.88 -15.74
N SER A 75 -0.97 -11.90 -15.97
CA SER A 75 -1.06 -10.69 -15.14
C SER A 75 -1.71 -10.98 -13.79
N LYS A 76 -0.96 -11.64 -12.90
CA LYS A 76 -1.37 -11.96 -11.52
C LYS A 76 -1.55 -10.70 -10.65
N GLU A 77 -0.89 -9.59 -11.00
CA GLU A 77 -0.85 -8.33 -10.24
C GLU A 77 -1.75 -7.23 -10.82
N TRP A 78 -2.62 -7.56 -11.78
CA TRP A 78 -3.34 -6.56 -12.58
C TRP A 78 -4.07 -5.50 -11.75
N LEU A 79 -4.74 -5.89 -10.67
CA LEU A 79 -5.49 -4.94 -9.84
C LEU A 79 -4.56 -3.96 -9.10
N ALA A 80 -3.43 -4.45 -8.59
CA ALA A 80 -2.44 -3.61 -7.93
C ALA A 80 -1.83 -2.62 -8.93
N GLU A 81 -1.51 -3.09 -10.13
CA GLU A 81 -0.98 -2.28 -11.22
C GLU A 81 -1.98 -1.19 -11.65
N LEU A 82 -3.29 -1.48 -11.74
CA LEU A 82 -4.31 -0.47 -12.00
C LEU A 82 -4.38 0.61 -10.91
N ILE A 83 -4.27 0.21 -9.63
CA ILE A 83 -4.26 1.15 -8.51
C ILE A 83 -2.98 2.01 -8.54
N PHE A 84 -1.82 1.41 -8.79
CA PHE A 84 -0.57 2.13 -8.92
C PHE A 84 -0.58 3.07 -10.11
N ALA A 85 -1.13 2.68 -11.25
CA ALA A 85 -1.31 3.58 -12.37
C ALA A 85 -2.20 4.77 -12.01
N GLY A 86 -3.41 4.53 -11.46
CA GLY A 86 -4.29 5.62 -11.05
C GLY A 86 -3.66 6.58 -10.04
N SER A 87 -2.99 6.05 -9.02
CA SER A 87 -2.30 6.88 -8.00
C SER A 87 -1.05 7.59 -8.56
N GLY A 88 -0.31 6.94 -9.45
CA GLY A 88 0.88 7.46 -10.10
C GLY A 88 0.56 8.58 -11.08
N GLU A 89 -0.50 8.46 -11.88
CA GLU A 89 -0.95 9.55 -12.76
C GLU A 89 -1.39 10.79 -11.96
N LEU A 90 -1.90 10.63 -10.74
CA LEU A 90 -2.35 11.74 -9.90
C LEU A 90 -1.23 12.41 -9.10
N LEU A 91 -0.32 11.62 -8.51
CA LEU A 91 0.66 12.10 -7.51
C LEU A 91 2.10 11.65 -7.79
N GLY A 92 2.36 11.02 -8.93
CA GLY A 92 3.64 10.41 -9.26
C GLY A 92 4.05 9.34 -8.25
N PHE A 93 5.35 9.26 -7.94
CA PHE A 93 5.87 8.32 -6.94
C PHE A 93 5.27 8.50 -5.54
N TYR A 94 4.78 9.71 -5.19
CA TYR A 94 4.09 9.91 -3.92
C TYR A 94 2.75 9.16 -3.86
N GLY A 95 2.09 8.96 -5.01
CA GLY A 95 0.87 8.16 -5.10
C GLY A 95 1.11 6.69 -4.80
N LEU A 96 2.14 6.10 -5.43
CA LEU A 96 2.57 4.72 -5.16
C LEU A 96 2.94 4.55 -3.68
N VAL A 97 3.72 5.50 -3.15
CA VAL A 97 4.11 5.51 -1.72
C VAL A 97 2.89 5.57 -0.82
N ALA A 98 1.92 6.45 -1.10
CA ALA A 98 0.74 6.60 -0.28
C ALA A 98 -0.12 5.33 -0.26
N VAL A 99 -0.34 4.69 -1.42
CA VAL A 99 -1.08 3.43 -1.53
C VAL A 99 -0.39 2.34 -0.71
N THR A 100 0.92 2.14 -0.92
CA THR A 100 1.68 1.10 -0.23
C THR A 100 1.72 1.33 1.29
N ALA A 101 1.96 2.57 1.73
CA ALA A 101 1.99 2.91 3.15
C ALA A 101 0.64 2.70 3.84
N LEU A 102 -0.46 3.11 3.18
CA LEU A 102 -1.82 2.88 3.68
C LEU A 102 -2.15 1.40 3.78
N LEU A 103 -1.80 0.61 2.77
CA LEU A 103 -2.04 -0.84 2.76
C LEU A 103 -1.30 -1.53 3.90
N LEU A 104 -0.01 -1.23 4.07
CA LEU A 104 0.82 -1.81 5.13
C LEU A 104 0.30 -1.42 6.52
N ALA A 105 0.13 -0.12 6.79
CA ALA A 105 -0.36 0.36 8.08
C ALA A 105 -1.72 -0.27 8.44
N THR A 106 -2.63 -0.34 7.46
CA THR A 106 -3.97 -0.95 7.65
C THR A 106 -3.88 -2.44 7.92
N THR A 107 -3.01 -3.16 7.20
CA THR A 107 -2.80 -4.60 7.42
C THR A 107 -2.32 -4.89 8.83
N PHE A 108 -1.31 -4.15 9.33
CA PHE A 108 -0.83 -4.31 10.70
C PHE A 108 -1.87 -3.93 11.75
N ALA A 109 -2.67 -2.89 11.52
CA ALA A 109 -3.75 -2.51 12.42
C ALA A 109 -4.85 -3.58 12.49
N LEU A 110 -5.19 -4.20 11.36
CA LEU A 110 -6.14 -5.31 11.30
C LEU A 110 -5.60 -6.55 12.00
N LEU A 111 -4.32 -6.88 11.79
CA LEU A 111 -3.63 -7.97 12.49
C LEU A 111 -3.63 -7.74 14.01
N HIS A 112 -3.24 -6.55 14.47
CA HIS A 112 -3.28 -6.20 15.88
C HIS A 112 -4.68 -6.37 16.47
N ARG A 113 -5.71 -5.87 15.76
CA ARG A 113 -7.10 -6.05 16.18
C ARG A 113 -7.51 -7.53 16.25
N GLN A 114 -7.01 -8.36 15.33
CA GLN A 114 -7.26 -9.81 15.35
C GLN A 114 -6.58 -10.50 16.53
N LEU A 115 -5.34 -10.12 16.86
CA LEU A 115 -4.60 -10.64 18.01
C LEU A 115 -5.32 -10.32 19.34
N LEU A 116 -5.79 -9.07 19.50
CA LEU A 116 -6.59 -8.68 20.66
C LEU A 116 -7.89 -9.50 20.77
N ARG A 117 -8.57 -9.74 19.64
CA ARG A 117 -9.79 -10.59 19.61
C ARG A 117 -9.49 -12.05 19.97
N ALA A 118 -8.27 -12.51 19.74
CA ALA A 118 -7.82 -13.85 20.11
C ALA A 118 -7.29 -13.93 21.57
N GLY A 119 -7.38 -12.85 22.35
CA GLY A 119 -6.93 -12.81 23.74
C GLY A 119 -5.43 -12.58 23.91
N ASN A 120 -4.71 -12.19 22.86
CA ASN A 120 -3.29 -11.85 22.92
C ASN A 120 -3.14 -10.34 23.14
N ASP A 121 -3.48 -9.88 24.34
CA ASP A 121 -3.25 -8.49 24.73
C ASP A 121 -1.82 -8.34 25.29
N PRO A 122 -0.93 -7.57 24.63
CA PRO A 122 0.42 -7.39 25.13
C PRO A 122 0.49 -6.55 26.43
N LEU A 123 -0.61 -5.91 26.84
CA LEU A 123 -0.67 -5.02 28.00
C LEU A 123 -1.42 -5.62 29.20
N VAL A 124 -1.96 -6.84 29.08
CA VAL A 124 -2.72 -7.54 30.13
C VAL A 124 -2.21 -8.96 30.25
#